data_AF-A0A1S0TI32-F1
#
_entry.id   AF-A0A1S0TI32-F1
#
_cell.length_a   1.000
_cell.length_b   1.000
_cell.length_c   1.000
_cell.angle_alpha   90.00
_cell.angle_beta   90.00
_cell.angle_gamma   90.00
#
_symmetry.space_group_name_H-M   'P 1'
#
loop_
_entity.id
_entity.type
_entity.pdbx_description
1 polymer ?
#
loop_
_entity_poly.entity_id
_entity_poly.type
_entity_poly.pdbx_seq_one_letter_code
_entity_poly.pdbx_strand_id
1 'polypeptide(L)'
;MASPFFSISLPWLDLFLFSTFISAVDPVAVLSVFEEIKVNRLLYICVFGESLLNDAVTIVMYHALAAMVKIGPENLEADDFIKALISFFLVSFGGILIGIVGAALTGLATKYSNKQQVLQPLICLLIPYLSYLIAESVHFSGILAIVLCGLMMKQYLAGNLSNQSLVTTSYFLKTLSTRY
;
A
#
# COMPACT_ATOMS: atom_id res chain seq x y z
N MET A 1 -23.23 -36.66 -16.46
CA MET A 1 -22.67 -37.43 -15.33
C MET A 1 -21.27 -36.93 -15.08
N ALA A 2 -21.10 -36.02 -14.11
CA ALA A 2 -19.77 -35.61 -13.65
C ALA A 2 -19.16 -36.75 -12.80
N SER A 3 -17.87 -37.02 -12.97
CA SER A 3 -17.17 -38.14 -12.35
C SER A 3 -17.09 -38.01 -10.81
N PRO A 4 -17.06 -39.13 -10.05
CA PRO A 4 -17.24 -39.13 -8.59
C PRO A 4 -15.98 -38.71 -7.80
N PHE A 5 -14.91 -38.31 -8.49
CA PHE A 5 -13.60 -38.03 -7.88
C PHE A 5 -13.33 -36.53 -7.64
N PHE A 6 -14.22 -35.64 -8.08
CA PHE A 6 -14.04 -34.18 -7.92
C PHE A 6 -15.34 -33.48 -7.49
N SER A 7 -16.01 -34.01 -6.45
CA SER A 7 -17.08 -33.27 -5.77
C SER A 7 -16.49 -32.53 -4.55
N ILE A 8 -15.57 -31.59 -4.81
CA ILE A 8 -15.16 -30.63 -3.78
C ILE A 8 -16.28 -29.60 -3.69
N SER A 9 -17.04 -29.62 -2.61
CA SER A 9 -17.97 -28.55 -2.27
C SER A 9 -17.16 -27.32 -1.84
N LEU A 10 -16.82 -26.45 -2.80
CA LEU A 10 -16.19 -25.16 -2.52
C LEU A 10 -17.26 -24.20 -1.97
N PRO A 11 -17.15 -23.75 -0.71
CA PRO A 11 -18.01 -22.70 -0.19
C PRO A 11 -17.82 -21.43 -1.03
N TRP A 12 -18.93 -20.71 -1.28
CA TRP A 12 -18.90 -19.45 -2.03
C TRP A 12 -17.92 -18.42 -1.43
N LEU A 13 -17.77 -18.45 -0.11
CA LEU A 13 -16.89 -17.57 0.64
C LEU A 13 -15.41 -17.81 0.32
N ASP A 14 -15.01 -19.07 0.10
CA ASP A 14 -13.65 -19.43 -0.30
C ASP A 14 -13.36 -18.96 -1.75
N LEU A 15 -14.38 -18.99 -2.62
CA LEU A 15 -14.28 -18.45 -3.98
C LEU A 15 -14.08 -16.93 -3.97
N PHE A 16 -14.77 -16.18 -3.10
CA PHE A 16 -14.56 -14.74 -2.97
C PHE A 16 -13.20 -14.41 -2.34
N LEU A 17 -12.77 -15.17 -1.34
CA LEU A 17 -11.45 -15.00 -0.73
C LEU A 17 -10.34 -15.24 -1.76
N PHE A 18 -10.46 -16.29 -2.56
CA PHE A 18 -9.54 -16.57 -3.67
C PHE A 18 -9.58 -15.47 -4.73
N SER A 19 -10.77 -15.01 -5.10
CA SER A 19 -10.96 -13.94 -6.09
C SER A 19 -10.30 -12.63 -5.63
N THR A 20 -10.40 -12.32 -4.34
CA THR A 20 -9.73 -11.16 -3.76
C THR A 20 -8.21 -11.33 -3.82
N PHE A 21 -7.69 -12.50 -3.44
CA PHE A 21 -6.25 -12.78 -3.48
C PHE A 21 -5.64 -12.60 -4.88
N ILE A 22 -6.32 -13.06 -5.94
CA ILE A 22 -5.84 -12.92 -7.32
C ILE A 22 -6.13 -11.54 -7.94
N SER A 23 -6.89 -10.67 -7.27
CA SER A 23 -7.25 -9.34 -7.76
C SER A 23 -6.07 -8.36 -7.73
N ALA A 24 -5.05 -8.59 -6.89
CA ALA A 24 -3.83 -7.78 -6.87
C ALA A 24 -3.09 -7.94 -8.20
N VAL A 25 -2.81 -6.82 -8.88
CA VAL A 25 -2.14 -6.79 -10.20
C VAL A 25 -0.84 -6.04 -10.07
N ASP A 26 0.27 -6.69 -10.40
CA ASP A 26 1.59 -6.08 -10.44
C ASP A 26 1.89 -5.52 -11.85
N PRO A 27 2.01 -4.19 -12.02
CA PRO A 27 2.23 -3.56 -13.32
C PRO A 27 3.73 -3.45 -13.69
N VAL A 28 4.68 -3.97 -12.90
CA VAL A 28 6.13 -3.71 -13.07
C VAL A 28 6.63 -3.99 -14.49
N ALA A 29 6.20 -5.10 -15.11
CA ALA A 29 6.57 -5.41 -16.50
C ALA A 29 6.05 -4.37 -17.50
N VAL A 30 4.81 -3.92 -17.33
CA VAL A 30 4.17 -2.92 -18.21
C VAL A 30 4.82 -1.55 -18.02
N LEU A 31 5.11 -1.16 -16.77
CA LEU A 31 5.78 0.09 -16.44
C LEU A 31 7.20 0.16 -17.03
N SER A 32 7.93 -0.96 -17.04
CA SER A 32 9.26 -1.04 -17.65
C SER A 32 9.22 -0.75 -19.15
N VAL A 33 8.25 -1.35 -19.86
CA VAL A 33 8.04 -1.10 -21.29
C VAL A 33 7.61 0.35 -21.54
N PHE A 34 6.75 0.92 -20.69
CA PHE A 34 6.32 2.31 -20.80
C PHE A 34 7.48 3.32 -20.67
N GLU A 35 8.46 3.01 -19.82
CA GLU A 35 9.68 3.82 -19.69
C GLU A 35 10.56 3.74 -20.94
N GLU A 36 10.69 2.56 -21.55
CA GLU A 36 11.47 2.35 -22.78
C GLU A 36 10.87 3.11 -23.98
N ILE A 37 9.56 3.04 -24.16
CA ILE A 37 8.86 3.73 -25.26
C ILE A 37 8.60 5.22 -24.99
N LYS A 38 9.04 5.74 -23.84
CA LYS A 38 8.84 7.13 -23.38
C LYS A 38 7.38 7.59 -23.46
N VAL A 39 6.49 6.78 -22.89
CA VAL A 39 5.05 7.11 -22.77
C VAL A 39 4.84 8.38 -21.93
N ASN A 40 3.67 9.01 -22.08
CA ASN A 40 3.27 10.15 -21.27
C ASN A 40 3.41 9.86 -19.76
N ARG A 41 4.14 10.73 -19.05
CA ARG A 41 4.39 10.62 -17.62
C ARG A 41 3.11 10.53 -16.78
N LEU A 42 2.03 11.19 -17.20
CA LEU A 42 0.73 11.10 -16.52
C LEU A 42 0.13 9.70 -16.61
N LEU A 43 0.25 9.04 -17.78
CA LEU A 43 -0.23 7.67 -17.94
C LEU A 43 0.55 6.70 -17.05
N TYR A 44 1.88 6.85 -17.00
CA TYR A 44 2.73 6.06 -16.10
C TYR A 44 2.29 6.20 -14.63
N ILE A 45 2.11 7.44 -14.15
CA ILE A 45 1.71 7.71 -12.77
C ILE A 45 0.30 7.18 -12.49
N CYS A 46 -0.61 7.28 -13.46
CA CYS A 46 -1.97 6.80 -13.31
C CYS A 46 -2.03 5.28 -13.13
N VAL A 47 -1.36 4.52 -14.00
CA VAL A 47 -1.32 3.05 -13.94
C VAL A 47 -0.62 2.56 -12.68
N PHE A 48 0.52 3.18 -12.32
CA PHE A 48 1.22 2.85 -11.08
C PHE A 48 0.35 3.12 -9.84
N GLY A 49 -0.35 4.27 -9.81
CA GLY A 49 -1.26 4.63 -8.73
C GLY A 49 -2.46 3.70 -8.62
N GLU A 50 -3.02 3.27 -9.75
CA GLU A 50 -4.12 2.30 -9.80
C GLU A 50 -3.71 0.96 -9.20
N SER A 51 -2.55 0.42 -9.57
CA SER A 51 -2.03 -0.83 -9.00
C SER A 51 -1.78 -0.72 -7.49
N LEU A 52 -1.17 0.38 -7.01
CA LEU A 52 -0.98 0.60 -5.57
C LEU A 52 -2.31 0.67 -4.80
N LEU A 53 -3.31 1.36 -5.37
CA LEU A 53 -4.64 1.44 -4.76
C LEU A 53 -5.33 0.08 -4.75
N ASN A 54 -5.18 -0.69 -5.84
CA ASN A 54 -5.74 -2.03 -5.98
C ASN A 54 -5.13 -3.01 -4.96
N ASP A 55 -3.82 -2.98 -4.73
CA ASP A 55 -3.15 -3.79 -3.70
C ASP A 55 -3.68 -3.45 -2.30
N ALA A 56 -3.81 -2.15 -2.02
CA ALA A 56 -4.39 -1.64 -0.79
C ALA A 56 -5.84 -2.09 -0.55
N VAL A 57 -6.70 -2.06 -1.57
CA VAL A 57 -8.10 -2.51 -1.46
C VAL A 57 -8.16 -4.03 -1.32
N THR A 58 -7.35 -4.75 -2.07
CA THR A 58 -7.27 -6.21 -2.08
C THR A 58 -6.94 -6.77 -0.69
N ILE A 59 -5.93 -6.23 -0.01
CA ILE A 59 -5.56 -6.73 1.32
C ILE A 59 -6.65 -6.47 2.38
N VAL A 60 -7.33 -5.32 2.32
CA VAL A 60 -8.41 -5.00 3.26
C VAL A 60 -9.61 -5.91 3.03
N MET A 61 -9.99 -6.12 1.76
CA MET A 61 -11.07 -7.04 1.38
C MET A 61 -10.72 -8.49 1.77
N TYR A 62 -9.45 -8.89 1.62
CA TYR A 62 -8.98 -10.22 2.02
C TYR A 62 -9.16 -10.44 3.52
N HIS A 63 -8.75 -9.47 4.35
CA HIS A 63 -8.93 -9.58 5.80
C HIS A 63 -10.40 -9.63 6.21
N ALA A 64 -11.26 -8.84 5.56
CA ALA A 64 -12.70 -8.86 5.82
C ALA A 64 -13.32 -10.23 5.49
N LEU A 65 -13.02 -10.79 4.31
CA LEU A 65 -13.50 -12.11 3.91
C LEU A 65 -12.89 -13.23 4.76
N ALA A 66 -11.59 -13.16 5.08
CA ALA A 66 -10.94 -14.14 5.95
C ALA A 66 -11.54 -14.15 7.36
N ALA A 67 -12.00 -13.01 7.87
CA ALA A 67 -12.75 -12.95 9.12
C ALA A 67 -14.10 -13.65 9.02
N MET A 68 -14.84 -13.45 7.92
CA MET A 68 -16.09 -14.19 7.66
C MET A 68 -15.87 -15.70 7.51
N VAL A 69 -14.75 -16.12 6.89
CA VAL A 69 -14.43 -17.56 6.72
C VAL A 69 -14.24 -18.25 8.07
N LYS A 70 -13.66 -17.54 9.04
CA LYS A 70 -13.50 -18.07 10.40
C LYS A 70 -14.82 -18.24 11.15
N ILE A 71 -15.83 -17.42 10.86
CA ILE A 71 -17.18 -17.53 11.46
C ILE A 71 -17.92 -18.74 10.87
N GLY A 72 -17.68 -19.00 9.58
CA GLY A 72 -18.26 -20.10 8.82
C GLY A 72 -19.59 -19.71 8.16
N PRO A 73 -19.87 -20.23 6.95
CA PRO A 73 -21.01 -19.77 6.14
C PRO A 73 -22.39 -20.04 6.75
N GLU A 74 -22.49 -21.00 7.68
CA GLU A 74 -23.75 -21.35 8.36
C GLU A 74 -24.12 -20.40 9.50
N ASN A 75 -23.15 -19.64 10.02
CA ASN A 75 -23.33 -18.71 11.14
C ASN A 75 -23.29 -17.24 10.71
N LEU A 76 -23.22 -16.95 9.40
CA LEU A 76 -23.16 -15.57 8.91
C LEU A 76 -24.53 -14.91 8.98
N GLU A 77 -24.62 -13.83 9.76
CA GLU A 77 -25.80 -12.99 9.82
C GLU A 77 -25.64 -11.75 8.92
N ALA A 78 -26.75 -11.10 8.57
CA ALA A 78 -26.73 -9.86 7.79
C ALA A 78 -25.90 -8.74 8.46
N ASP A 79 -25.81 -8.77 9.79
CA ASP A 79 -25.02 -7.82 10.59
C ASP A 79 -23.50 -7.97 10.35
N ASP A 80 -23.01 -9.17 10.03
CA ASP A 80 -21.58 -9.41 9.77
C ASP A 80 -21.11 -8.76 8.47
N PHE A 81 -21.98 -8.71 7.46
CA PHE A 81 -21.70 -7.98 6.22
C PHE A 81 -21.61 -6.48 6.45
N ILE A 82 -22.48 -5.92 7.30
CA ILE A 82 -22.43 -4.50 7.67
C ILE A 82 -21.17 -4.19 8.46
N LYS A 83 -20.81 -5.03 9.44
CA LYS A 83 -19.55 -4.90 10.21
C LYS A 83 -18.33 -4.95 9.29
N ALA A 84 -18.30 -5.87 8.33
CA ALA A 84 -17.20 -5.97 7.37
C ALA A 84 -17.09 -4.72 6.49
N LEU A 85 -18.21 -4.17 6.02
CA LEU A 85 -18.23 -2.93 5.25
C LEU A 85 -17.73 -1.73 6.08
N ILE A 86 -18.19 -1.61 7.33
CA ILE A 86 -17.72 -0.55 8.24
C ILE A 86 -16.22 -0.72 8.53
N SER A 87 -15.80 -1.95 8.81
CA SER A 87 -14.39 -2.28 9.06
C SER A 87 -13.52 -1.94 7.85
N PHE A 88 -14.01 -2.18 6.63
CA PHE A 88 -13.29 -1.81 5.41
C PHE A 88 -12.96 -0.32 5.36
N PHE A 89 -13.95 0.54 5.60
CA PHE A 89 -13.73 1.99 5.64
C PHE A 89 -12.85 2.40 6.82
N LEU A 90 -13.06 1.83 8.00
CA LEU A 90 -12.27 2.13 9.19
C LEU A 90 -10.78 1.81 9.01
N VAL A 91 -10.47 0.61 8.51
CA VAL A 91 -9.10 0.14 8.23
C VAL A 91 -8.44 0.99 7.14
N SER A 92 -9.22 1.38 6.11
CA SER A 92 -8.73 2.21 5.01
C SER A 92 -8.42 3.64 5.46
N PHE A 93 -9.36 4.31 6.13
CA PHE A 93 -9.16 5.67 6.66
C PHE A 93 -8.12 5.70 7.77
N GLY A 94 -8.06 4.67 8.62
CA GLY A 94 -7.03 4.52 9.65
C GLY A 94 -5.63 4.46 9.05
N GLY A 95 -5.44 3.67 7.97
CA GLY A 95 -4.18 3.64 7.23
C GLY A 95 -3.80 5.00 6.65
N ILE A 96 -4.76 5.71 6.03
CA ILE A 96 -4.55 7.05 5.49
C ILE A 96 -4.11 8.04 6.59
N LEU A 97 -4.79 8.04 7.75
CA LEU A 97 -4.45 8.91 8.87
C LEU A 97 -3.02 8.66 9.38
N ILE A 98 -2.63 7.40 9.56
CA ILE A 98 -1.27 7.04 9.98
C ILE A 98 -0.25 7.52 8.93
N GLY A 99 -0.55 7.35 7.63
CA GLY A 99 0.31 7.85 6.55
C GLY A 99 0.50 9.37 6.57
N ILE A 100 -0.57 10.13 6.82
CA ILE A 100 -0.50 11.60 6.95
C ILE A 100 0.36 12.00 8.15
N VAL A 101 0.19 11.34 9.29
CA VAL A 101 1.00 11.58 10.49
C VAL A 101 2.47 11.24 10.23
N GLY A 102 2.75 10.11 9.57
CA GLY A 102 4.11 9.71 9.15
C GLY A 102 4.76 10.74 8.21
N ALA A 103 4.00 11.29 7.27
CA ALA A 103 4.50 12.34 6.39
C ALA A 103 4.82 13.64 7.15
N ALA A 104 3.96 14.05 8.10
CA ALA A 104 4.20 15.21 8.95
C ALA A 104 5.45 15.01 9.84
N LEU A 105 5.61 13.81 10.42
CA LEU A 105 6.81 13.41 11.15
C LEU A 105 8.07 13.48 10.28
N THR A 106 7.97 13.10 9.00
CA THR A 106 9.08 13.26 8.08
C THR A 106 9.44 14.72 7.89
N GLY A 107 8.45 15.59 7.66
CA GLY A 107 8.67 17.04 7.54
C GLY A 107 9.39 17.61 8.77
N LEU A 108 9.00 17.20 9.97
CA LEU A 108 9.67 17.57 11.21
C LEU A 108 11.10 17.02 11.28
N ALA A 109 11.29 15.72 11.06
CA ALA A 109 12.59 15.05 11.12
C ALA A 109 13.60 15.66 10.12
N THR A 110 13.16 15.94 8.90
CA THR A 110 13.98 16.59 7.86
C THR A 110 14.35 18.01 8.26
N LYS A 111 13.45 18.77 8.90
CA LYS A 111 13.75 20.12 9.41
C LYS A 111 14.83 20.11 10.49
N TYR A 112 14.84 19.12 11.39
CA TYR A 112 15.87 19.00 12.44
C TYR A 112 17.21 18.46 11.89
N SER A 113 17.18 17.55 10.92
CA SER A 113 18.39 16.93 10.32
C SER A 113 19.01 17.74 9.17
N ASN A 114 18.67 19.02 9.03
CA ASN A 114 19.08 19.85 7.88
C ASN A 114 20.62 19.99 7.71
N LYS A 115 21.40 19.65 8.74
CA LYS A 115 22.88 19.72 8.72
C LYS A 115 23.58 18.43 8.25
N GLN A 116 22.87 17.30 8.16
CA GLN A 116 23.48 15.98 7.88
C GLN A 116 22.88 15.35 6.61
N GLN A 117 23.56 15.53 5.48
CA GLN A 117 23.12 15.02 4.16
C GLN A 117 22.99 13.49 4.12
N VAL A 118 23.78 12.77 4.92
CA VAL A 118 23.79 11.30 4.96
C VAL A 118 22.53 10.72 5.64
N LEU A 119 21.91 11.47 6.55
CA LEU A 119 20.76 11.00 7.31
C LEU A 119 19.43 11.16 6.56
N GLN A 120 19.40 12.03 5.53
CA GLN A 120 18.17 12.37 4.79
C GLN A 120 17.60 11.18 3.98
N PRO A 121 18.40 10.40 3.23
CA PRO A 121 17.89 9.22 2.53
C PRO A 121 17.41 8.13 3.48
N LEU A 122 18.07 7.99 4.64
CA LEU A 122 17.65 7.06 5.70
C LEU A 122 16.27 7.42 6.24
N ILE A 123 16.01 8.70 6.55
CA ILE A 123 14.70 9.16 7.01
C ILE A 123 13.62 8.88 5.95
N CYS A 124 13.94 9.07 4.66
CA CYS A 124 13.00 8.83 3.56
C CYS A 124 12.61 7.36 3.40
N LEU A 125 13.43 6.42 3.87
CA LEU A 125 13.11 4.99 3.87
C LEU A 125 12.48 4.54 5.20
N LEU A 126 13.01 5.04 6.31
CA LEU A 126 12.66 4.57 7.66
C LEU A 126 11.26 5.02 8.08
N ILE A 127 10.87 6.28 7.81
CA ILE A 127 9.58 6.80 8.26
C ILE A 127 8.38 6.14 7.54
N PRO A 128 8.37 5.97 6.20
CA PRO A 128 7.29 5.25 5.53
C PRO A 128 7.20 3.80 5.99
N TYR A 129 8.34 3.15 6.22
CA TYR A 129 8.37 1.79 6.74
C TYR A 129 7.86 1.70 8.18
N LEU A 130 8.20 2.67 9.05
CA LEU A 130 7.60 2.76 10.39
C LEU A 130 6.09 3.00 10.31
N SER A 131 5.63 3.85 9.40
CA SER A 131 4.20 4.08 9.16
C SER A 131 3.47 2.80 8.76
N TYR A 132 4.10 1.95 7.93
CA TYR A 132 3.61 0.62 7.58
C TYR A 132 3.48 -0.27 8.82
N LEU A 133 4.55 -0.42 9.60
CA LEU A 133 4.58 -1.30 10.77
C LEU A 133 3.57 -0.87 11.84
N ILE A 134 3.43 0.44 12.08
CA ILE A 134 2.46 0.97 13.04
C ILE A 134 1.03 0.66 12.55
N ALA A 135 0.74 0.88 11.27
CA ALA A 135 -0.57 0.57 10.71
C ALA A 135 -0.89 -0.93 10.80
N GLU A 136 0.05 -1.83 10.47
CA GLU A 136 -0.16 -3.26 10.63
C GLU A 136 -0.37 -3.67 12.10
N SER A 137 0.37 -3.06 13.04
CA SER A 137 0.24 -3.37 14.47
C SER A 137 -1.15 -3.03 15.05
N VAL A 138 -1.86 -2.09 14.43
CA VAL A 138 -3.23 -1.68 14.80
C VAL A 138 -4.27 -2.34 13.87
N HIS A 139 -3.86 -3.29 13.03
CA HIS A 139 -4.70 -3.96 12.02
C HIS A 139 -5.35 -3.00 11.00
N PHE A 140 -4.70 -1.87 10.72
CA PHE A 140 -5.07 -0.95 9.64
C PHE A 140 -4.32 -1.28 8.35
N SER A 141 -4.70 -0.63 7.24
CA SER A 141 -4.04 -0.87 5.95
C SER A 141 -2.63 -0.28 5.93
N GLY A 142 -1.62 -1.15 6.14
CA GLY A 142 -0.21 -0.79 6.07
C GLY A 142 0.21 -0.25 4.71
N ILE A 143 -0.32 -0.85 3.63
CA ILE A 143 -0.05 -0.43 2.25
C ILE A 143 -0.57 0.99 2.00
N LEU A 144 -1.80 1.32 2.44
CA LEU A 144 -2.30 2.70 2.34
C LEU A 144 -1.45 3.67 3.16
N ALA A 145 -1.03 3.26 4.37
CA ALA A 145 -0.21 4.11 5.23
C ALA A 145 1.14 4.46 4.59
N ILE A 146 1.87 3.46 4.05
CA ILE A 146 3.18 3.70 3.42
C ILE A 146 3.06 4.50 2.11
N VAL A 147 2.04 4.23 1.29
CA VAL A 147 1.80 4.94 0.02
C VAL A 147 1.48 6.41 0.29
N LEU A 148 0.53 6.70 1.19
CA LEU A 148 0.17 8.07 1.56
C LEU A 148 1.33 8.82 2.21
N CYS A 149 2.08 8.14 3.09
CA CYS A 149 3.29 8.70 3.68
C CYS A 149 4.30 9.10 2.60
N GLY A 150 4.59 8.20 1.65
CA GLY A 150 5.54 8.46 0.56
C GLY A 150 5.09 9.58 -0.39
N LEU A 151 3.81 9.60 -0.77
CA LEU A 151 3.23 10.63 -1.63
C LEU A 151 3.34 12.03 -1.01
N MET A 152 2.96 12.18 0.26
CA MET A 152 3.00 13.46 0.96
C MET A 152 4.41 13.87 1.34
N MET A 153 5.29 12.91 1.67
CA MET A 153 6.69 13.18 2.03
C MET A 153 7.40 14.01 0.96
N LYS A 154 7.16 13.73 -0.32
CA LYS A 154 7.76 14.47 -1.44
C LYS A 154 7.58 15.98 -1.30
N GLN A 155 6.41 16.43 -0.85
CA GLN A 155 6.09 17.85 -0.72
C GLN A 155 6.81 18.48 0.47
N TYR A 156 6.96 17.75 1.58
CA TYR A 156 7.75 18.19 2.74
C TYR A 156 9.25 18.23 2.44
N LEU A 157 9.79 17.25 1.70
CA LEU A 157 11.19 17.22 1.28
C LEU A 157 11.51 18.42 0.38
N ALA A 158 10.65 18.72 -0.59
CA ALA A 158 10.85 19.85 -1.50
C ALA A 158 10.85 21.22 -0.77
N GLY A 159 10.08 21.36 0.31
CA GLY A 159 10.02 22.59 1.10
C GLY A 159 11.17 22.74 2.11
N ASN A 160 11.72 21.64 2.64
CA ASN A 160 12.68 21.67 3.74
C ASN A 160 14.15 21.45 3.31
N LEU A 161 14.40 20.84 2.15
CA LEU A 161 15.76 20.48 1.69
C LEU A 161 16.31 21.44 0.63
N SER A 162 17.64 21.59 0.62
CA SER A 162 18.35 22.26 -0.46
C SER A 162 18.38 21.39 -1.73
N ASN A 163 18.53 22.02 -2.90
CA ASN A 163 18.56 21.32 -4.20
C ASN A 163 19.64 20.22 -4.26
N GLN A 164 20.79 20.38 -3.59
CA GLN A 164 21.84 19.36 -3.55
C GLN A 164 21.40 18.12 -2.75
N SER A 165 20.76 18.32 -1.60
CA SER A 165 20.23 17.24 -0.75
C SER A 165 19.12 16.43 -1.43
N LEU A 166 18.25 17.10 -2.19
CA LEU A 166 17.19 16.44 -2.97
C LEU A 166 17.77 15.54 -4.07
N VAL A 167 18.82 16.02 -4.74
CA VAL A 167 19.52 15.27 -5.78
C VAL A 167 20.21 14.04 -5.18
N THR A 168 20.96 14.19 -4.08
CA THR A 168 21.60 13.05 -3.39
C THR A 168 20.59 12.01 -2.92
N THR A 169 19.47 12.45 -2.34
CA THR A 169 18.41 11.54 -1.87
C THR A 169 17.73 10.81 -3.04
N SER A 170 17.45 11.53 -4.14
CA SER A 170 16.85 10.94 -5.33
C SER A 170 17.79 9.94 -6.00
N TYR A 171 19.09 10.24 -6.08
CA TYR A 171 20.08 9.31 -6.61
C TYR A 171 20.23 8.07 -5.73
N PHE A 172 20.30 8.23 -4.41
CA PHE A 172 20.38 7.10 -3.47
C PHE A 172 19.17 6.17 -3.61
N LEU A 173 17.96 6.73 -3.63
CA LEU A 173 16.73 5.95 -3.82
C LEU A 173 16.69 5.29 -5.20
N LYS A 174 17.14 5.98 -6.26
CA LYS A 174 17.20 5.41 -7.61
C LYS A 174 18.22 4.28 -7.71
N THR A 175 19.38 4.41 -7.08
CA THR A 175 20.38 3.33 -7.03
C THR A 175 19.85 2.10 -6.29
N LEU A 176 19.04 2.29 -5.25
CA LEU A 176 18.34 1.20 -4.57
C LEU A 176 17.28 0.54 -5.47
N SER A 177 16.50 1.33 -6.21
CA SER A 177 15.42 0.80 -7.06
C SER A 177 15.92 0.13 -8.34
N THR A 178 17.06 0.54 -8.89
CA THR A 178 17.61 -0.03 -10.14
C THR A 178 18.35 -1.36 -9.93
N ARG A 179 18.60 -1.77 -8.68
CA ARG A 179 19.26 -3.05 -8.37
C ARG A 179 18.30 -4.24 -8.18
N TYR A 180 17.01 -4.03 -8.41
CA TYR A 180 15.97 -5.05 -8.48
C TYR A 180 15.11 -4.80 -9.72
#